data_AF-A0A4U9DBX8-F1
#
_entry.id   AF-A0A4U9DBX8-F1
#
_cell.length_a   1.000
_cell.length_b   1.000
_cell.length_c   1.000
_cell.angle_alpha   90.00
_cell.angle_beta   90.00
_cell.angle_gamma   90.00
#
_symmetry.space_group_name_H-M   'P 1'
#
loop_
_entity.id
_entity.type
_entity.pdbx_description
1 polymer ?
#
loop_
_entity_poly.entity_id
_entity_poly.type
_entity_poly.pdbx_seq_one_letter_code
_entity_poly.pdbx_strand_id
1 'polypeptide(L)'
;MLISGRLAQNDADARAKLQAVLDNVKRPRSLAEMVAAQKGPNDFVENYDKYLPTAMLSKAVYADGEGFVAEMDTRALGMAVVSMGGGRRQASDPIDYSVGFTIWPAWAIALTGSGRWR
;
A
#
# COMPACT_ATOMS: atom_id res chain seq x y z
N MET A 1 19.24 1.19 -6.88
CA MET A 1 19.36 2.62 -7.28
C MET A 1 20.57 3.32 -6.64
N LEU A 2 20.80 3.22 -5.32
CA LEU A 2 21.93 3.92 -4.64
C LEU A 2 23.32 3.57 -5.18
N ILE A 3 23.58 2.29 -5.45
CA ILE A 3 24.86 1.83 -6.00
C ILE A 3 25.04 2.32 -7.45
N SER A 4 23.99 2.18 -8.27
CA SER A 4 23.97 2.67 -9.66
C SER A 4 24.17 4.19 -9.75
N GLY A 5 23.64 4.95 -8.78
CA GLY A 5 23.83 6.39 -8.65
C GLY A 5 25.17 6.79 -8.02
N ARG A 6 26.07 5.84 -7.74
CA ARG A 6 27.37 6.05 -7.07
C ARG A 6 27.26 6.71 -5.69
N LEU A 7 26.13 6.54 -5.01
CA LEU A 7 25.87 7.06 -3.65
C LEU A 7 26.16 6.03 -2.54
N ALA A 8 26.35 4.76 -2.91
CA ALA A 8 26.76 3.69 -2.01
C ALA A 8 27.79 2.78 -2.70
N GLN A 9 28.74 2.25 -1.92
CA GLN A 9 29.84 1.45 -2.45
C GLN A 9 29.49 -0.04 -2.60
N ASN A 10 28.54 -0.53 -1.80
CA ASN A 10 28.10 -1.92 -1.80
C ASN A 10 26.68 -2.03 -1.21
N ASP A 11 26.12 -3.24 -1.20
CA ASP A 11 24.75 -3.50 -0.72
C ASP A 11 24.57 -3.17 0.78
N ALA A 12 25.55 -3.53 1.61
CA ALA A 12 25.49 -3.26 3.05
C ALA A 12 25.48 -1.75 3.36
N ASP A 13 26.34 -0.97 2.70
CA ASP A 13 26.37 0.49 2.80
C ASP A 13 25.06 1.11 2.28
N ALA A 14 24.52 0.61 1.17
CA ALA A 14 23.25 1.07 0.62
C ALA A 14 22.07 0.83 1.60
N ARG A 15 21.99 -0.36 2.21
CA ARG A 15 20.96 -0.69 3.20
C ARG A 15 21.10 0.15 4.46
N ALA A 16 22.31 0.32 4.98
CA ALA A 16 22.54 1.16 6.16
C ALA A 16 22.11 2.62 5.92
N LYS A 17 22.43 3.18 4.74
CA LYS A 17 22.01 4.53 4.36
C LYS A 17 20.49 4.65 4.19
N LEU A 18 19.83 3.65 3.61
CA LEU A 18 18.36 3.63 3.51
C LEU A 18 17.72 3.57 4.90
N GLN A 19 18.19 2.64 5.74
CA GLN A 19 17.65 2.44 7.08
C GLN A 19 17.82 3.70 7.93
N ALA A 20 18.98 4.36 7.87
CA ALA A 20 19.21 5.62 8.57
C ALA A 20 18.24 6.74 8.13
N VAL A 21 17.77 6.74 6.87
CA VAL A 21 16.77 7.71 6.39
C VAL A 21 15.36 7.32 6.85
N LEU A 22 15.04 6.03 6.90
CA LEU A 22 13.75 5.51 7.38
C LEU A 22 13.59 5.67 8.90
N ASP A 23 14.63 5.38 9.68
CA ASP A 23 14.64 5.47 11.14
C ASP A 23 14.65 6.92 11.63
N ASN A 24 15.11 7.84 10.78
CA ASN A 24 15.06 9.25 11.10
C ASN A 24 13.63 9.76 10.93
N VAL A 25 12.87 9.67 12.04
CA VAL A 25 11.48 10.11 12.24
C VAL A 25 11.19 11.54 11.74
N LYS A 26 12.23 12.33 11.42
CA LYS A 26 12.13 13.68 10.85
C LYS A 26 11.88 13.75 9.33
N ARG A 27 11.69 12.64 8.60
CA ARG A 27 11.55 12.68 7.12
C ARG A 27 10.25 12.16 6.46
N PRO A 28 9.04 12.39 7.01
CA PRO A 28 7.87 12.55 6.14
C PRO A 28 8.01 13.80 5.23
N ARG A 29 8.87 14.76 5.62
CA ARG A 29 9.07 16.05 4.95
C ARG A 29 9.37 15.96 3.46
N SER A 30 10.18 15.01 2.99
CA SER A 30 10.50 14.92 1.56
C SER A 30 9.29 14.48 0.72
N LEU A 31 8.43 13.62 1.27
CA LEU A 31 7.17 13.24 0.61
C LEU A 31 6.18 14.40 0.68
N ALA A 32 6.05 15.07 1.83
CA ALA A 32 5.20 16.24 2.00
C ALA A 32 5.60 17.39 1.06
N GLU A 33 6.90 17.70 0.95
CA GLU A 33 7.45 18.71 0.03
C GLU A 33 7.19 18.33 -1.44
N MET A 34 7.30 17.05 -1.78
CA MET A 34 7.00 16.56 -3.13
C MET A 34 5.50 16.72 -3.47
N VAL A 35 4.61 16.35 -2.54
CA VAL A 35 3.16 16.51 -2.71
C VAL A 35 2.80 17.99 -2.82
N ALA A 36 3.35 18.84 -1.96
CA ALA A 36 3.19 20.29 -1.98
C ALA A 36 3.63 20.90 -3.33
N ALA A 37 4.80 20.51 -3.84
CA ALA A 37 5.32 20.98 -5.13
C ALA A 37 4.40 20.60 -6.30
N GLN A 38 3.66 19.50 -6.17
CA GLN A 38 2.67 19.04 -7.13
C GLN A 38 1.25 19.58 -6.86
N LYS A 39 1.13 20.66 -6.08
CA LYS A 39 -0.13 21.34 -5.70
C LYS A 39 -1.04 20.53 -4.77
N GLY A 40 -0.48 19.56 -4.05
CA GLY A 40 -1.17 18.86 -2.96
C GLY A 40 -1.05 19.58 -1.61
N PRO A 41 -1.69 19.05 -0.56
CA PRO A 41 -1.64 19.64 0.78
C PRO A 41 -0.26 19.49 1.43
N ASN A 42 0.20 20.52 2.15
CA ASN A 42 1.48 20.53 2.85
C ASN A 42 1.49 19.61 4.09
N ASP A 43 0.33 19.34 4.67
CA ASP A 43 0.10 18.49 5.84
C ASP A 43 -0.43 17.10 5.45
N PHE A 44 -0.23 16.69 4.19
CA PHE A 44 -0.75 15.42 3.68
C PHE A 44 -0.20 14.21 4.44
N VAL A 45 1.06 14.24 4.88
CA VAL A 45 1.68 13.07 5.53
C VAL A 45 1.21 12.91 6.97
N GLU A 46 0.92 14.02 7.65
CA GLU A 46 0.39 14.04 9.01
C GLU A 46 -1.12 13.77 9.05
N ASN A 47 -1.87 14.24 8.04
CA ASN A 47 -3.33 14.21 7.97
C ASN A 47 -3.85 13.43 6.75
N TYR A 48 -3.18 12.36 6.33
CA TYR A 48 -3.55 11.62 5.11
C TYR A 48 -4.99 11.10 5.16
N ASP A 49 -5.49 10.70 6.34
CA ASP A 49 -6.86 10.23 6.56
C ASP A 49 -7.92 11.26 6.18
N LYS A 50 -7.59 12.56 6.23
CA LYS A 50 -8.51 13.64 5.86
C LYS A 50 -8.59 13.85 4.34
N TYR A 51 -7.52 13.53 3.62
CA TYR A 51 -7.39 13.80 2.19
C TYR A 51 -7.67 12.58 1.32
N LEU A 52 -7.37 11.38 1.83
CA LEU A 52 -7.60 10.14 1.11
C LEU A 52 -9.10 9.77 1.16
N PRO A 53 -9.72 9.49 0.01
CA PRO A 53 -11.12 9.10 -0.02
C PRO A 53 -11.28 7.75 0.67
N THR A 54 -12.17 7.68 1.66
CA THR A 54 -12.50 6.45 2.36
C THR A 54 -13.60 5.71 1.63
N ALA A 55 -13.45 4.38 1.50
CA ALA A 55 -14.47 3.54 0.87
C ALA A 55 -15.81 3.66 1.60
N MET A 56 -16.92 3.68 0.85
CA MET A 56 -18.27 3.70 1.43
C MET A 56 -18.55 2.47 2.32
N LEU A 57 -17.95 1.32 1.99
CA LEU A 57 -18.09 0.08 2.73
C LEU A 57 -16.73 -0.61 2.85
N SER A 58 -16.30 -0.88 4.07
CA SER A 58 -15.14 -1.74 4.37
C SER A 58 -15.63 -2.97 5.11
N LYS A 59 -15.43 -4.16 4.53
CA LYS A 59 -15.85 -5.43 5.11
C LYS A 59 -14.78 -6.50 4.90
N ALA A 60 -14.44 -7.19 5.98
CA ALA A 60 -13.55 -8.34 5.92
C ALA A 60 -14.23 -9.53 5.23
N VAL A 61 -13.51 -10.17 4.31
CA VAL A 61 -13.90 -11.44 3.67
C VAL A 61 -13.03 -12.54 4.27
N TYR A 62 -13.68 -13.57 4.81
CA TYR A 62 -13.01 -14.70 5.44
C TYR A 62 -13.05 -15.92 4.52
N ALA A 63 -12.06 -16.80 4.65
CA ALA A 63 -12.08 -18.09 3.99
C ALA A 63 -13.16 -18.99 4.60
N ASP A 64 -13.73 -19.88 3.80
CA ASP A 64 -14.79 -20.81 4.23
C ASP A 64 -14.32 -21.80 5.30
N GLY A 65 -13.01 -22.03 5.41
CA GLY A 65 -12.41 -22.95 6.37
C GLY A 65 -11.05 -22.48 6.87
N GLU A 66 -10.57 -23.12 7.92
CA GLU A 66 -9.26 -22.85 8.50
C GLU A 66 -8.14 -23.49 7.69
N GLY A 67 -7.00 -22.79 7.58
CA GLY A 67 -5.86 -23.31 6.85
C GLY A 67 -4.78 -22.26 6.59
N PHE A 68 -3.87 -22.59 5.67
CA PHE A 68 -2.82 -21.69 5.22
C PHE A 68 -3.03 -21.32 3.75
N VAL A 69 -2.62 -20.11 3.37
CA VAL A 69 -2.62 -19.69 1.97
C VAL A 69 -1.60 -20.53 1.20
N ALA A 70 -2.06 -21.46 0.38
CA ALA A 70 -1.19 -22.29 -0.46
C ALA A 70 -0.80 -21.57 -1.76
N GLU A 71 -1.75 -20.88 -2.39
CA GLU A 71 -1.57 -20.18 -3.66
C GLU A 71 -2.40 -18.90 -3.69
N MET A 72 -1.98 -17.95 -4.54
CA MET A 72 -2.62 -16.64 -4.67
C MET A 72 -2.58 -16.19 -6.13
N ASP A 73 -3.74 -16.12 -6.77
CA ASP A 73 -3.85 -15.63 -8.14
C ASP A 73 -3.86 -14.09 -8.17
N THR A 74 -2.66 -13.52 -8.29
CA THR A 74 -2.46 -12.06 -8.35
C THR A 74 -3.15 -11.40 -9.54
N ARG A 75 -3.40 -12.14 -10.63
CA ARG A 75 -4.13 -11.63 -11.80
C ARG A 75 -5.61 -11.52 -11.48
N ALA A 76 -6.22 -12.57 -10.94
CA ALA A 76 -7.63 -12.55 -10.53
C ALA A 76 -7.88 -11.43 -9.51
N LEU A 77 -6.94 -11.25 -8.56
CA LEU A 77 -7.02 -10.20 -7.55
C LEU A 77 -6.95 -8.79 -8.16
N GLY A 78 -6.04 -8.55 -9.12
CA GLY A 78 -5.99 -7.29 -9.86
C GLY A 78 -7.29 -7.02 -10.63
N MET A 79 -7.85 -8.05 -11.28
CA MET A 79 -9.12 -7.94 -12.00
C MET A 79 -10.32 -7.69 -11.08
N ALA A 80 -10.28 -8.17 -9.84
CA ALA A 80 -11.28 -7.86 -8.83
C ALA A 80 -11.25 -6.37 -8.46
N VAL A 81 -10.07 -5.76 -8.27
CA VAL A 81 -9.94 -4.30 -8.03
C VAL A 81 -10.48 -3.48 -9.20
N VAL A 82 -10.13 -3.87 -10.43
CA VAL A 82 -10.67 -3.22 -11.64
C VAL A 82 -12.18 -3.32 -11.69
N SER A 83 -12.74 -4.47 -11.30
CA SER A 83 -14.19 -4.69 -11.29
C SER A 83 -14.91 -3.92 -10.18
N MET A 84 -14.22 -3.61 -9.08
CA MET A 84 -14.72 -2.73 -8.01
C MET A 84 -14.64 -1.24 -8.38
N GLY A 85 -13.98 -0.87 -9.47
CA GLY A 85 -13.83 0.53 -9.92
C GLY A 85 -12.48 1.17 -9.57
N GLY A 86 -11.56 0.42 -8.97
CA GLY A 86 -10.19 0.89 -8.65
C GLY A 86 -9.26 0.92 -9.86
N GLY A 87 -9.76 0.57 -11.04
CA GLY A 87 -8.98 0.54 -12.28
C GLY A 87 -9.86 0.78 -13.50
N ARG A 88 -9.20 1.08 -14.61
CA ARG A 88 -9.83 1.39 -15.89
C ARG A 88 -9.94 0.14 -16.75
N ARG A 89 -11.13 -0.12 -17.32
CA ARG A 89 -11.28 -1.10 -18.39
C ARG A 89 -11.04 -0.44 -19.75
N GLN A 90 -11.49 0.80 -19.89
CA GLN A 90 -11.21 1.69 -21.01
C GLN A 90 -10.54 2.97 -20.51
N ALA A 91 -9.73 3.62 -21.35
CA ALA A 91 -8.93 4.77 -20.96
C ALA A 91 -9.75 5.94 -20.37
N SER A 92 -11.03 6.05 -20.74
CA SER A 92 -11.98 7.07 -20.28
C SER A 92 -12.70 6.75 -18.98
N ASP A 93 -12.56 5.52 -18.44
CA ASP A 93 -13.34 5.12 -17.27
C ASP A 93 -12.92 5.93 -16.02
N PRO A 94 -13.89 6.42 -15.22
CA PRO A 94 -13.59 7.04 -13.94
C PRO A 94 -13.00 5.98 -12.98
N ILE A 95 -12.01 6.38 -12.19
CA ILE A 95 -11.40 5.54 -11.16
C ILE A 95 -11.95 6.00 -9.82
N ASP A 96 -12.44 5.05 -9.03
CA ASP A 96 -12.70 5.24 -7.62
C ASP A 96 -11.40 4.97 -6.84
N TYR A 97 -10.82 6.02 -6.25
CA TYR A 97 -9.57 5.92 -5.48
C TYR A 97 -9.79 5.40 -4.04
N SER A 98 -11.04 5.18 -3.64
CA SER A 98 -11.40 4.69 -2.31
C SER A 98 -11.45 3.17 -2.22
N VAL A 99 -11.68 2.49 -3.36
CA VAL A 99 -11.85 1.04 -3.40
C VAL A 99 -10.52 0.31 -3.53
N GLY A 100 -10.41 -0.83 -2.87
CA GLY A 100 -9.21 -1.66 -2.90
C GLY A 100 -9.25 -2.76 -1.85
N PHE A 101 -8.10 -3.42 -1.67
CA PHE A 101 -7.90 -4.42 -0.63
C PHE A 101 -6.89 -3.92 0.38
N THR A 102 -7.27 -3.92 1.66
CA THR A 102 -6.39 -3.58 2.78
C THR A 102 -6.18 -4.81 3.64
N ILE A 103 -4.93 -5.05 4.05
CA ILE A 103 -4.49 -6.23 4.82
C ILE A 103 -4.56 -7.53 4.01
N TRP A 104 -3.40 -8.16 3.84
CA TRP A 104 -3.27 -9.47 3.22
C TRP A 104 -2.67 -10.44 4.23
N PRO A 105 -3.21 -11.67 4.36
CA PRO A 105 -2.50 -12.72 5.04
C PRO A 105 -1.20 -12.98 4.26
N ALA A 106 -0.05 -12.63 4.87
CA ALA A 106 1.23 -13.08 4.37
C ALA A 106 1.25 -14.62 4.34
N TRP A 107 2.10 -15.21 3.50
CA TRP A 107 2.24 -16.65 3.23
C TRP A 107 2.40 -17.59 4.46
N ALA A 108 2.44 -17.04 5.68
CA ALA A 108 2.51 -17.75 6.95
C ALA A 108 1.38 -17.40 7.95
N ILE A 109 0.36 -16.65 7.53
CA ILE A 109 -0.77 -16.27 8.39
C ILE A 109 -1.87 -17.34 8.27
N ALA A 110 -2.17 -18.00 9.39
CA ALA A 110 -3.29 -18.92 9.49
C ALA A 110 -4.60 -18.16 9.23
N LEU A 111 -5.37 -18.65 8.27
CA LEU A 111 -6.73 -18.19 8.03
C LEU A 111 -7.59 -18.80 9.15
N THR A 112 -7.92 -18.01 10.16
CA THR A 112 -8.86 -18.42 11.21
C THR A 112 -10.27 -17.99 10.81
N GLY A 113 -11.22 -18.93 10.77
CA GLY A 113 -12.63 -18.66 10.44
C GLY A 113 -13.39 -17.90 11.53
N SER A 114 -12.73 -17.43 12.58
CA SER A 114 -13.34 -16.66 13.66
C SER A 114 -13.07 -15.17 13.48
N GLY A 115 -14.15 -14.38 13.38
CA GLY A 115 -14.13 -12.93 13.21
C GLY A 115 -13.60 -12.17 14.44
N ARG A 116 -12.34 -12.40 14.80
CA ARG A 116 -11.70 -11.75 15.93
C ARG A 116 -10.31 -11.23 15.56
N TRP A 117 -10.27 -10.02 15.03
CA TRP A 117 -9.08 -9.18 15.04
C TRP A 117 -9.42 -7.84 15.69
N ARG A 118 -8.72 -7.55 16.79
CA ARG A 118 -8.62 -6.22 17.39
C ARG A 118 -7.66 -5.37 16.57
#